data_AF-A0A932VWH9-F1
#
_entry.id   AF-A0A932VWH9-F1
#
_cell.length_a   1.000
_cell.length_b   1.000
_cell.length_c   1.000
_cell.angle_alpha   90.00
_cell.angle_beta   90.00
_cell.angle_gamma   90.00
#
_symmetry.space_group_name_H-M   'P 1'
#
loop_
_entity.id
_entity.type
_entity.pdbx_description
1 polymer ?
#
loop_
_entity_poly.entity_id
_entity_poly.type
_entity_poly.pdbx_seq_one_letter_code
_entity_poly.pdbx_strand_id
1 'polypeptide(L)'
;MAGPAVEATQKALKFFGPSLLAQTYWDAAKKPSGGWLPRLQAAPGPHKDKNKDPHAAGRALDIILFAKNPLEKDYAERIIPLFLRLRQKMRFISVIYNGWEWNGGGVKFPHVDTAHKTHIHIEWGQTGVGLADFASDLEDALYNEFSKGNLASGDYGLA
;
A
#
# COMPACT_ATOMS: atom_id res chain seq x y z
N MET A 1 -12.77 7.70 -10.77
CA MET A 1 -11.46 7.07 -11.03
C MET A 1 -10.64 7.16 -9.76
N ALA A 2 -10.16 6.05 -9.21
CA ALA A 2 -9.43 5.98 -7.93
C ALA A 2 -7.93 6.31 -8.00
N GLY A 3 -7.44 6.56 -9.21
CA GLY A 3 -6.05 6.89 -9.50
C GLY A 3 -5.45 7.88 -8.50
N PRO A 4 -6.09 9.04 -8.19
CA PRO A 4 -5.50 10.01 -7.27
C PRO A 4 -5.23 9.48 -5.86
N ALA A 5 -6.13 8.64 -5.30
CA ALA A 5 -5.94 8.06 -3.98
C ALA A 5 -4.82 7.01 -3.97
N VAL A 6 -4.78 6.17 -5.02
CA VAL A 6 -3.73 5.16 -5.22
C VAL A 6 -2.36 5.84 -5.36
N GLU A 7 -2.27 6.86 -6.22
CA GLU A 7 -1.05 7.63 -6.49
C GLU A 7 -0.57 8.38 -5.24
N ALA A 8 -1.47 9.06 -4.52
CA ALA A 8 -1.15 9.75 -3.28
C ALA A 8 -0.63 8.79 -2.21
N THR A 9 -1.30 7.65 -2.03
CA THR A 9 -0.86 6.61 -1.08
C THR A 9 0.50 6.05 -1.48
N GLN A 10 0.71 5.74 -2.76
CA GLN A 10 1.98 5.25 -3.28
C GLN A 10 3.11 6.26 -3.06
N LYS A 11 2.87 7.55 -3.33
CA LYS A 11 3.83 8.63 -3.12
C LYS A 11 4.19 8.76 -1.64
N ALA A 12 3.19 8.85 -0.77
CA ALA A 12 3.40 8.99 0.67
C ALA A 12 4.23 7.83 1.24
N LEU A 13 3.90 6.59 0.88
CA LEU A 13 4.65 5.40 1.30
C LEU A 13 6.09 5.40 0.77
N LYS A 14 6.30 5.84 -0.47
CA LYS A 14 7.64 5.86 -1.09
C LYS A 14 8.60 6.82 -0.38
N PHE A 15 8.11 7.98 0.06
CA PHE A 15 8.94 9.04 0.64
C PHE A 15 9.00 9.01 2.16
N PHE A 16 7.88 8.69 2.82
CA PHE A 16 7.74 8.79 4.27
C PHE A 16 7.57 7.43 4.97
N GLY A 17 7.33 6.36 4.21
CA GLY A 17 7.29 5.00 4.75
C GLY A 17 8.67 4.41 5.06
N PRO A 18 8.72 3.13 5.45
CA PRO A 18 9.98 2.40 5.62
C PRO A 18 10.85 2.50 4.36
N SER A 19 12.16 2.74 4.52
CA SER A 19 13.10 2.89 3.40
C SER A 19 13.09 1.71 2.43
N LEU A 20 12.74 0.53 2.93
CA LEU A 20 12.55 -0.68 2.15
C LEU A 20 11.54 -0.48 1.00
N LEU A 21 10.47 0.29 1.18
CA LEU A 21 9.41 0.45 0.17
C LEU A 21 9.86 1.23 -1.08
N ALA A 22 10.95 2.00 -1.00
CA ALA A 22 11.54 2.66 -2.17
C ALA A 22 12.42 1.71 -3.01
N GLN A 23 12.69 0.50 -2.52
CA GLN A 23 13.55 -0.47 -3.18
C GLN A 23 12.74 -1.45 -4.06
N THR A 24 13.47 -2.25 -4.83
CA THR A 24 12.91 -3.40 -5.53
C THR A 24 13.04 -4.68 -4.70
N TYR A 25 12.21 -5.68 -4.99
CA TYR A 25 12.37 -7.05 -4.50
C TYR A 25 12.57 -8.01 -5.67
N TRP A 26 13.23 -9.14 -5.43
CA TRP A 26 13.34 -10.20 -6.41
C TRP A 26 12.09 -11.09 -6.35
N ASP A 27 11.34 -11.13 -7.44
CA ASP A 27 10.21 -12.04 -7.59
C ASP A 27 10.63 -13.25 -8.42
N ALA A 28 10.74 -14.42 -7.79
CA ALA A 28 11.08 -15.67 -8.48
C ALA A 28 9.96 -16.17 -9.41
N ALA A 29 8.71 -15.73 -9.21
CA ALA A 29 7.57 -16.13 -10.04
C ALA A 29 7.44 -15.29 -11.32
N LYS A 30 8.17 -14.17 -11.43
CA LYS A 30 8.21 -13.36 -12.65
C LYS A 30 8.88 -14.15 -13.78
N LYS A 31 8.21 -14.34 -14.91
CA LYS A 31 8.78 -15.04 -16.07
C LYS A 31 9.66 -14.09 -16.91
N PRO A 32 10.72 -14.59 -17.59
CA PRO A 32 11.09 -16.00 -17.76
C PRO A 32 12.01 -16.61 -16.67
N SER A 33 12.62 -15.84 -15.78
CA SER A 33 13.65 -16.38 -14.85
C SER A 33 13.72 -15.63 -13.51
N GLY A 34 12.58 -15.16 -13.02
CA GLY A 34 12.50 -14.18 -11.96
C GLY A 34 12.84 -12.77 -12.43
N GLY A 35 12.63 -11.78 -11.59
CA GLY A 35 13.09 -10.42 -11.88
C GLY A 35 12.84 -9.45 -10.75
N TRP A 36 13.59 -8.35 -10.78
CA TRP A 36 13.37 -7.23 -9.87
C TRP A 36 12.06 -6.51 -10.22
N LEU A 37 11.26 -6.27 -9.19
CA LEU A 37 10.01 -5.55 -9.24
C LEU A 37 9.97 -4.47 -8.16
N PRO A 38 9.30 -3.32 -8.40
CA PRO A 38 9.08 -2.34 -7.36
C PRO A 38 8.22 -2.94 -6.25
N ARG A 39 8.45 -2.49 -5.01
CA ARG A 39 7.65 -2.91 -3.84
C ARG A 39 6.30 -2.20 -3.73
N LEU A 40 6.04 -1.16 -4.54
CA LEU A 40 4.76 -0.49 -4.63
C LEU A 40 4.19 -0.69 -6.04
N GLN A 41 3.09 -1.44 -6.14
CA GLN A 41 2.54 -1.89 -7.43
C GLN A 41 1.07 -1.45 -7.58
N ALA A 42 0.86 -0.39 -8.35
CA ALA A 42 -0.48 0.12 -8.70
C ALA A 42 -1.00 -0.42 -10.03
N ALA A 43 -0.11 -0.80 -10.95
CA ALA A 43 -0.47 -1.31 -12.26
C ALA A 43 -0.84 -2.80 -12.22
N PRO A 44 -1.76 -3.27 -13.10
CA PRO A 44 -2.11 -4.68 -13.18
C PRO A 44 -0.92 -5.53 -13.63
N GLY A 45 -0.79 -6.72 -13.06
CA GLY A 45 0.18 -7.72 -13.53
C GLY A 45 -0.16 -8.23 -14.95
N PRO A 46 0.82 -8.73 -15.71
CA PRO A 46 0.66 -9.11 -17.13
C PRO A 46 -0.33 -10.26 -17.41
N HIS A 47 -0.87 -10.92 -16.38
CA HIS A 47 -1.74 -12.10 -16.50
C HIS A 47 -3.12 -11.92 -15.86
N LYS A 48 -3.54 -10.70 -15.54
CA LYS A 48 -4.80 -10.44 -14.83
C LYS A 48 -5.93 -10.03 -15.77
N ASP A 49 -7.15 -10.45 -15.44
CA ASP A 49 -8.38 -10.08 -16.17
C ASP A 49 -8.67 -8.58 -15.97
N LYS A 50 -8.53 -7.81 -17.05
CA LYS A 50 -8.70 -6.36 -17.05
C LYS A 50 -10.08 -5.90 -16.55
N ASN A 51 -11.09 -6.75 -16.61
CA ASN A 51 -12.47 -6.39 -16.26
C ASN A 51 -12.82 -6.67 -14.79
N LYS A 52 -11.97 -7.41 -14.07
CA LYS A 52 -12.21 -7.80 -12.67
C LYS A 52 -11.09 -7.42 -11.72
N ASP A 53 -9.91 -7.12 -12.26
CA ASP A 53 -8.75 -6.73 -11.47
C ASP A 53 -8.87 -5.25 -11.01
N PRO A 54 -8.92 -4.98 -9.69
CA PRO A 54 -8.93 -3.61 -9.19
C PRO A 54 -7.66 -2.82 -9.57
N HIS A 55 -6.52 -3.48 -9.83
CA HIS A 55 -5.33 -2.82 -10.38
C HIS A 55 -5.55 -2.36 -11.82
N ALA A 56 -6.22 -3.16 -12.65
CA ALA A 56 -6.53 -2.77 -14.04
C ALA A 56 -7.49 -1.57 -14.09
N ALA A 57 -8.34 -1.43 -13.07
CA ALA A 57 -9.21 -0.28 -12.89
C ALA A 57 -8.53 0.93 -12.19
N GLY A 58 -7.25 0.81 -11.82
CA GLY A 58 -6.50 1.85 -11.11
C GLY A 58 -7.03 2.15 -9.70
N ARG A 59 -7.55 1.12 -9.01
CA ARG A 59 -8.20 1.23 -7.70
C ARG A 59 -7.54 0.39 -6.60
N ALA A 60 -6.37 -0.16 -6.86
CA ALA A 60 -5.64 -0.94 -5.87
C ALA A 60 -4.15 -0.59 -5.87
N LEU A 61 -3.55 -0.80 -4.70
CA LEU A 61 -2.12 -0.73 -4.49
C LEU A 61 -1.68 -1.96 -3.70
N ASP A 62 -0.70 -2.68 -4.26
CA ASP A 62 0.01 -3.72 -3.53
C ASP A 62 1.29 -3.13 -2.94
N ILE A 63 1.49 -3.35 -1.64
CA ILE A 63 2.64 -2.91 -0.85
C ILE A 63 3.39 -4.16 -0.41
N ILE A 64 4.46 -4.48 -1.12
CA ILE A 64 5.21 -5.73 -0.94
C ILE A 64 5.99 -5.70 0.38
N LEU A 65 5.47 -6.44 1.35
CA LEU A 65 5.99 -6.66 2.69
C LEU A 65 5.68 -8.12 3.07
N PHE A 66 6.71 -8.97 3.08
CA PHE A 66 6.52 -10.41 3.26
C PHE A 66 6.22 -10.77 4.72
N ALA A 67 5.04 -11.36 5.00
CA ALA A 67 4.66 -11.74 6.36
C ALA A 67 5.57 -12.82 6.98
N LYS A 68 6.33 -13.56 6.17
CA LYS A 68 7.33 -14.53 6.65
C LYS A 68 8.64 -13.86 7.10
N ASN A 69 8.90 -12.63 6.68
CA ASN A 69 10.06 -11.86 7.14
C ASN A 69 9.63 -11.02 8.36
N PRO A 70 10.19 -11.25 9.57
CA PRO A 70 9.77 -10.54 10.77
C PRO A 70 9.85 -9.01 10.66
N LEU A 71 10.88 -8.47 10.00
CA LEU A 71 11.07 -7.03 9.85
C LEU A 71 10.02 -6.42 8.91
N GLU A 72 9.77 -7.08 7.77
CA GLU A 72 8.73 -6.61 6.83
C GLU A 72 7.33 -6.74 7.42
N LYS A 73 7.12 -7.80 8.22
CA LYS A 73 5.88 -8.00 8.97
C LYS A 73 5.65 -6.89 9.98
N ASP A 74 6.66 -6.50 10.75
CA ASP A 74 6.59 -5.37 11.68
C ASP A 74 6.18 -4.08 10.96
N TYR A 75 6.82 -3.77 9.82
CA TYR A 75 6.44 -2.61 9.01
C TYR A 75 4.98 -2.65 8.55
N ALA A 76 4.51 -3.81 8.09
CA ALA A 76 3.13 -3.94 7.67
C ALA A 76 2.14 -3.76 8.84
N GLU A 77 2.47 -4.34 9.99
CA GLU A 77 1.70 -4.23 11.23
C GLU A 77 1.66 -2.80 11.78
N ARG A 78 2.61 -1.94 11.41
CA ARG A 78 2.64 -0.51 11.74
C ARG A 78 1.95 0.38 10.71
N ILE A 79 1.99 0.03 9.43
CA ILE A 79 1.31 0.78 8.35
C ILE A 79 -0.21 0.60 8.41
N ILE A 80 -0.71 -0.63 8.61
CA ILE A 80 -2.16 -0.92 8.58
C ILE A 80 -2.95 -0.06 9.58
N PRO A 81 -2.53 0.09 10.86
CA PRO A 81 -3.20 1.00 11.80
C PRO A 81 -3.30 2.45 11.33
N LEU A 82 -2.32 2.96 10.56
CA LEU A 82 -2.37 4.32 10.01
C LEU A 82 -3.48 4.44 8.97
N PHE A 83 -3.60 3.48 8.06
CA PHE A 83 -4.72 3.42 7.12
C PHE A 83 -6.05 3.37 7.86
N LEU A 84 -6.19 2.49 8.85
CA LEU A 84 -7.41 2.37 9.65
C LEU A 84 -7.76 3.66 10.40
N ARG A 85 -6.77 4.40 10.90
CA ARG A 85 -6.96 5.72 11.53
C ARG A 85 -7.49 6.75 10.53
N LEU A 86 -6.95 6.77 9.32
CA LEU A 86 -7.33 7.70 8.26
C LEU A 86 -8.51 7.22 7.39
N ARG A 87 -9.09 6.05 7.68
CA ARG A 87 -10.11 5.39 6.83
C ARG A 87 -11.27 6.28 6.39
N GLN A 88 -11.72 7.20 7.24
CA GLN A 88 -12.82 8.12 6.92
C GLN A 88 -12.44 9.12 5.82
N LYS A 89 -11.16 9.53 5.77
CA LYS A 89 -10.61 10.40 4.72
C LYS A 89 -10.15 9.58 3.51
N MET A 90 -9.43 8.49 3.73
CA MET A 90 -8.91 7.62 2.66
C MET A 90 -10.02 6.91 1.87
N ARG A 91 -11.13 6.54 2.53
CA ARG A 91 -12.31 5.87 1.91
C ARG A 91 -11.97 4.62 1.09
N PHE A 92 -10.94 3.87 1.50
CA PHE A 92 -10.71 2.53 0.96
C PHE A 92 -11.87 1.61 1.36
N ILE A 93 -12.13 0.58 0.55
CA ILE A 93 -13.17 -0.42 0.83
C ILE A 93 -12.58 -1.63 1.55
N SER A 94 -11.31 -1.95 1.29
CA SER A 94 -10.62 -3.09 1.90
C SER A 94 -9.12 -2.84 2.04
N VAL A 95 -8.55 -3.34 3.14
CA VAL A 95 -7.12 -3.56 3.35
C VAL A 95 -6.94 -5.03 3.74
N ILE A 96 -6.07 -5.77 3.06
CA ILE A 96 -5.84 -7.20 3.28
C ILE A 96 -4.36 -7.44 3.56
N TYR A 97 -4.05 -8.19 4.62
CA TYR A 97 -2.69 -8.60 4.95
C TYR A 97 -2.65 -9.84 5.85
N ASN A 98 -1.80 -10.80 5.51
CA ASN A 98 -1.47 -11.96 6.33
C ASN A 98 -2.69 -12.74 6.85
N GLY A 99 -3.65 -13.02 5.95
CA GLY A 99 -4.87 -13.76 6.26
C GLY A 99 -5.94 -12.97 7.01
N TRP A 100 -5.78 -11.65 7.09
CA TRP A 100 -6.76 -10.74 7.67
C TRP A 100 -7.19 -9.69 6.66
N GLU A 101 -8.45 -9.29 6.74
CA GLU A 101 -9.01 -8.19 5.98
C GLU A 101 -9.68 -7.20 6.94
N TRP A 102 -9.57 -5.91 6.62
CA TRP A 102 -10.26 -4.82 7.26
C TRP A 102 -11.08 -4.06 6.22
N ASN A 103 -12.39 -3.98 6.40
CA ASN A 103 -13.23 -3.19 5.50
C ASN A 103 -13.09 -1.68 5.77
N GLY A 104 -13.70 -0.84 4.91
CA GLY A 104 -13.71 0.62 5.09
C GLY A 104 -14.34 1.12 6.41
N GLY A 105 -15.13 0.29 7.10
CA GLY A 105 -15.62 0.56 8.45
C GLY A 105 -14.56 0.35 9.54
N GLY A 106 -13.48 -0.37 9.24
CA GLY A 106 -12.44 -0.80 10.16
C GLY A 106 -12.70 -2.16 10.82
N VAL A 107 -13.75 -2.88 10.39
CA VAL A 107 -14.08 -4.21 10.92
C VAL A 107 -13.09 -5.22 10.38
N LYS A 108 -12.46 -5.98 11.28
CA LYS A 108 -11.48 -7.03 10.97
C LYS A 108 -12.16 -8.40 10.84
N PHE A 109 -11.85 -9.15 9.78
CA PHE A 109 -12.33 -10.51 9.58
C PHE A 109 -11.28 -11.40 8.91
N PRO A 110 -11.36 -12.74 9.05
CA PRO A 110 -10.45 -13.66 8.38
C PRO A 110 -10.57 -13.53 6.86
N HIS A 111 -9.43 -13.55 6.17
CA HIS A 111 -9.36 -13.53 4.71
C HIS A 111 -8.76 -14.85 4.20
N VAL A 112 -9.47 -15.53 3.30
CA VAL A 112 -9.10 -16.87 2.83
C VAL A 112 -8.40 -16.75 1.47
N ASP A 113 -7.14 -16.34 1.51
CA ASP A 113 -6.22 -16.41 0.36
C ASP A 113 -4.76 -16.53 0.84
N THR A 114 -3.95 -17.25 0.09
CA THR A 114 -2.51 -17.36 0.28
C THR A 114 -1.72 -16.22 -0.36
N ALA A 115 -2.28 -15.52 -1.37
CA ALA A 115 -1.60 -14.45 -2.09
C ALA A 115 -1.26 -13.25 -1.19
N HIS A 116 -2.17 -12.87 -0.29
CA HIS A 116 -2.01 -11.72 0.62
C HIS A 116 -1.07 -11.97 1.82
N LYS A 117 -0.21 -12.99 1.74
CA LYS A 117 0.88 -13.22 2.71
C LYS A 117 2.20 -12.56 2.30
N THR A 118 2.27 -12.03 1.08
CA THR A 118 3.49 -11.40 0.52
C THR A 118 3.42 -9.88 0.48
N HIS A 119 2.24 -9.30 0.68
CA HIS A 119 1.98 -7.87 0.52
C HIS A 119 0.72 -7.45 1.27
N ILE A 120 0.64 -6.17 1.59
CA ILE A 120 -0.63 -5.51 1.92
C ILE A 120 -1.31 -5.18 0.59
N HIS A 121 -2.58 -5.59 0.43
CA HIS A 121 -3.44 -5.10 -0.63
C HIS A 121 -4.36 -4.03 -0.06
N ILE A 122 -4.40 -2.84 -0.65
CA ILE A 122 -5.39 -1.81 -0.31
C ILE A 122 -6.16 -1.42 -1.57
N GLU A 123 -7.49 -1.39 -1.47
CA GLU A 123 -8.35 -1.07 -2.61
C GLU A 123 -9.46 -0.06 -2.29
N TRP A 124 -9.86 0.69 -3.31
CA TRP A 124 -10.90 1.71 -3.26
C TRP A 124 -12.08 1.34 -4.14
N GLY A 125 -13.30 1.74 -3.75
CA GLY A 125 -14.51 1.54 -4.55
C GLY A 125 -14.48 2.29 -5.89
N GLN A 126 -15.41 1.96 -6.80
CA GLN A 126 -15.56 2.66 -8.09
C GLN A 126 -16.13 4.08 -7.93
N THR A 127 -16.92 4.32 -6.88
CA THR A 127 -17.57 5.60 -6.57
C THR A 127 -16.89 6.26 -5.37
N GLY A 128 -16.62 7.57 -5.45
CA GLY A 128 -16.04 8.37 -4.34
C GLY A 128 -14.54 8.67 -4.39
N VAL A 129 -13.93 8.57 -5.58
CA VAL A 129 -12.50 8.27 -5.72
C VAL A 129 -11.59 9.40 -6.24
N GLY A 130 -12.08 10.63 -6.26
CA GLY A 130 -11.29 11.80 -6.67
C GLY A 130 -10.52 12.49 -5.54
N LEU A 131 -10.50 11.94 -4.33
CA LEU A 131 -10.00 12.65 -3.15
C LEU A 131 -8.64 12.09 -2.71
N ALA A 132 -7.63 12.95 -2.78
CA ALA A 132 -6.31 12.77 -2.16
C ALA A 132 -6.12 13.79 -1.02
N ASP A 133 -7.22 14.29 -0.45
CA ASP A 133 -7.22 15.24 0.67
C ASP A 133 -6.58 14.66 1.93
N PHE A 134 -6.59 13.33 2.08
CA PHE A 134 -5.88 12.60 3.12
C PHE A 134 -4.35 12.59 2.96
N ALA A 135 -3.79 12.99 1.81
CA ALA A 135 -2.39 12.77 1.49
C ALA A 135 -1.46 13.38 2.54
N SER A 136 -1.68 14.64 2.92
CA SER A 136 -0.88 15.33 3.94
C SER A 136 -0.96 14.61 5.29
N ASP A 137 -2.15 14.18 5.73
CA ASP A 137 -2.29 13.45 7.00
C ASP A 137 -1.58 12.10 6.97
N LEU A 138 -1.56 11.43 5.81
CA LEU A 138 -0.86 10.17 5.63
C LEU A 138 0.65 10.37 5.60
N GLU A 139 1.15 11.39 4.91
CA GLU A 139 2.56 11.78 4.92
C GLU A 139 3.04 12.07 6.35
N ASP A 140 2.30 12.88 7.12
CA ASP A 140 2.59 13.18 8.52
C ASP A 140 2.55 11.94 9.41
N ALA A 141 1.54 11.08 9.24
CA ALA A 141 1.41 9.85 10.02
C ALA A 141 2.58 8.89 9.75
N LEU A 142 2.97 8.73 8.49
CA LEU A 142 4.09 7.89 8.09
C LEU A 142 5.42 8.48 8.58
N TYR A 143 5.63 9.79 8.42
CA TYR A 143 6.82 10.47 8.90
C TYR A 143 7.01 10.26 10.40
N ASN A 144 5.96 10.49 11.20
CA ASN A 144 6.05 10.33 12.65
C ASN A 144 6.31 8.87 13.06
N GLU A 145 5.63 7.92 12.41
CA GLU A 145 5.80 6.48 12.67
C GLU A 145 7.21 6.00 12.30
N PHE A 146 7.72 6.44 11.16
CA PHE A 146 8.97 5.97 10.59
C PHE A 146 10.02 7.08 10.57
N SER A 147 10.11 7.96 11.57
CA SER A 147 11.02 9.14 11.60
C SER A 147 12.54 8.81 11.66
N LYS A 148 12.94 7.62 11.20
CA LYS A 148 14.27 7.26 10.67
C LYS A 148 14.20 6.65 9.25
N GLY A 149 13.11 6.89 8.52
CA GLY A 149 12.80 6.46 7.16
C GLY A 149 13.40 7.41 6.14
N ASN A 150 13.17 7.12 4.85
CA ASN A 150 13.97 7.49 3.66
C ASN A 150 14.16 8.99 3.32
N LEU A 151 14.08 9.88 4.29
CA LEU A 151 14.49 11.26 4.17
C LEU A 151 16.01 11.30 4.20
N ALA A 152 16.63 11.14 3.03
CA ALA A 152 17.85 11.90 2.77
C ALA A 152 17.52 13.35 3.13
N SER A 153 18.15 13.85 4.18
CA SER A 153 18.03 15.20 4.74
C SER A 153 17.66 16.23 3.67
N GLY A 154 16.36 16.51 3.56
CA GLY A 154 15.78 17.48 2.66
C GLY A 154 14.96 18.40 3.54
N ASP A 155 15.52 19.57 3.76
CA ASP A 155 15.02 20.65 4.59
C ASP A 155 13.59 21.03 4.17
N TYR A 156 12.58 20.50 4.85
CA TYR A 156 11.21 21.04 4.78
C TYR A 156 11.14 22.23 5.73
N GLY A 157 11.89 23.27 5.38
CA GLY A 157 11.72 24.60 5.92
C GLY A 157 10.31 25.08 5.59
N LEU A 158 9.50 25.21 6.63
CA LEU A 158 8.27 26.00 6.61
C LEU A 158 8.62 27.42 6.14
N ALA A 159 8.09 27.81 5.00
CA ALA A 159 7.92 29.20 4.59
C ALA A 159 6.49 29.37 4.06
#